data_AF-A0A377XQJ3-F1
#
_entry.id   AF-A0A377XQJ3-F1
#
_cell.length_a   1.000
_cell.length_b   1.000
_cell.length_c   1.000
_cell.angle_alpha   90.00
_cell.angle_beta   90.00
_cell.angle_gamma   90.00
#
_symmetry.space_group_name_H-M   'P 1'
#
loop_
_entity.id
_entity.type
_entity.pdbx_description
1 polymer ?
#
loop_
_entity_poly.entity_id
_entity_poly.type
_entity_poly.pdbx_seq_one_letter_code
_entity_poly.pdbx_strand_id
1 'polypeptide(L)'
;MKTTAIGGLALASNALTLPFTRLSHAADTPAPASEKVVWSACTVNCGSRCPLRMHVVDGAIKYVETDNTGDDNYDGLHQVRACLRGRSMRRRVYNPDRLKYPMKRVGKRGEGKFEQISWEEALDTHRQQYAAAD
;
A
#
# COMPACT_ATOMS: atom_id res chain seq x y z
N MET A 1 -28.96 -37.17 -6.99
CA MET A 1 -30.12 -36.38 -7.46
C MET A 1 -30.44 -35.39 -6.36
N LYS A 2 -30.38 -34.06 -6.51
CA LYS A 2 -30.80 -33.21 -7.61
C LYS A 2 -29.88 -31.99 -7.71
N THR A 3 -29.41 -31.72 -8.92
CA THR A 3 -28.84 -30.46 -9.38
C THR A 3 -29.97 -29.44 -9.52
N THR A 4 -29.82 -28.23 -8.97
CA THR A 4 -30.73 -27.12 -9.26
C THR A 4 -29.99 -26.11 -10.11
N ALA A 5 -30.21 -26.20 -11.42
CA ALA A 5 -29.83 -25.20 -12.38
C ALA A 5 -30.75 -23.97 -12.20
N ILE A 6 -30.16 -22.79 -11.97
CA ILE A 6 -30.87 -21.52 -12.12
C ILE A 6 -30.50 -20.98 -13.50
N GLY A 7 -31.31 -21.38 -14.48
CA GLY A 7 -31.30 -20.83 -15.83
C GLY A 7 -32.54 -19.98 -16.04
N GLY A 8 -32.34 -18.79 -16.59
CA GLY A 8 -33.27 -18.13 -17.50
C GLY A 8 -34.45 -17.38 -16.89
N LEU A 9 -34.28 -16.08 -16.67
CA LEU A 9 -35.35 -15.10 -16.93
C LEU A 9 -34.73 -13.70 -17.17
N ALA A 10 -34.33 -13.44 -18.41
CA ALA A 10 -33.99 -12.10 -18.88
C ALA A 10 -34.44 -11.94 -20.33
N LEU A 11 -35.76 -11.95 -20.55
CA LEU A 11 -36.37 -11.59 -21.81
C LEU A 11 -37.38 -10.48 -21.54
N ALA A 12 -36.94 -9.22 -21.67
CA ALA A 12 -37.71 -8.09 -22.19
C ALA A 12 -37.06 -6.75 -21.79
N SER A 13 -36.07 -6.27 -22.57
CA SER A 13 -35.76 -4.83 -22.67
C SER A 13 -34.77 -4.50 -23.81
N ASN A 14 -34.89 -5.10 -25.00
CA ASN A 14 -34.03 -4.76 -26.15
C ASN A 14 -34.71 -3.92 -27.24
N ALA A 15 -35.83 -3.24 -26.95
CA ALA A 15 -36.52 -2.40 -27.94
C ALA A 15 -36.13 -0.90 -27.93
N LEU A 16 -35.10 -0.52 -27.16
CA LEU A 16 -34.52 0.83 -27.18
C LEU A 16 -33.02 0.71 -27.46
N THR A 17 -32.63 0.80 -28.71
CA THR A 17 -31.22 0.93 -29.11
C THR A 17 -30.72 2.31 -28.69
N LEU A 18 -30.22 2.42 -27.45
CA LEU A 18 -29.47 3.59 -27.01
C LEU A 18 -28.14 3.63 -27.77
N PRO A 19 -27.64 4.80 -28.21
CA PRO A 19 -26.40 4.93 -28.97
C PRO A 19 -25.12 4.61 -28.16
N PHE A 20 -25.26 3.99 -26.99
CA PHE A 20 -24.20 3.68 -26.04
C PHE A 20 -24.01 2.18 -25.77
N THR A 21 -24.60 1.28 -26.58
CA THR A 21 -24.37 -0.17 -26.44
C THR A 21 -22.98 -0.56 -26.95
N ARG A 22 -21.92 -0.18 -26.22
CA ARG A 22 -20.64 -0.87 -26.31
C ARG A 22 -20.77 -2.16 -25.50
N LEU A 23 -20.78 -3.30 -26.19
CA LEU A 23 -20.52 -4.60 -25.58
C LEU A 23 -19.06 -4.59 -25.11
N SER A 24 -18.84 -4.33 -23.82
CA SER A 24 -17.55 -4.54 -23.19
C SER A 24 -17.28 -6.04 -23.15
N HIS A 25 -16.36 -6.53 -23.98
CA HIS A 25 -15.76 -7.83 -23.75
C HIS A 25 -14.97 -7.73 -22.45
N ALA A 26 -15.28 -8.59 -21.48
CA ALA A 26 -14.37 -8.82 -20.37
C ALA A 26 -13.08 -9.37 -21.00
N ALA A 27 -12.00 -8.60 -20.94
CA ALA A 27 -10.69 -9.12 -21.30
C ALA A 27 -10.41 -10.34 -20.42
N ASP A 28 -9.76 -11.36 -21.00
CA ASP A 28 -9.31 -12.53 -20.25
C ASP A 28 -8.58 -12.05 -19.00
N THR A 29 -9.14 -12.39 -17.84
CA THR A 29 -8.51 -12.06 -16.57
C THR A 29 -7.21 -12.84 -16.55
N PRO A 30 -6.03 -12.18 -16.50
CA PRO A 30 -4.78 -12.89 -16.36
C PRO A 30 -4.89 -13.81 -15.14
N ALA A 31 -4.35 -15.02 -15.24
CA ALA A 31 -4.31 -15.95 -14.12
C ALA A 31 -3.87 -15.20 -12.85
N PRO A 32 -4.53 -15.40 -11.69
CA PRO A 32 -4.24 -14.61 -10.50
C PRO A 32 -2.76 -14.81 -10.16
N ALA A 33 -1.99 -13.72 -10.31
CA ALA A 33 -0.61 -13.71 -9.87
C ALA A 33 -0.57 -14.08 -8.39
N SER A 34 0.39 -14.92 -7.99
CA SER A 34 0.45 -15.47 -6.64
C SER A 34 0.54 -14.32 -5.61
N GLU A 35 -0.52 -14.14 -4.84
CA GLU A 35 -0.59 -13.13 -3.80
C GLU A 35 0.13 -13.63 -2.53
N LYS A 36 0.99 -12.79 -1.97
CA LYS A 36 1.61 -13.00 -0.66
C LYS A 36 1.10 -11.96 0.33
N VAL A 37 0.58 -12.42 1.46
CA VAL A 37 0.24 -11.53 2.60
C VAL A 37 1.45 -11.43 3.53
N VAL A 38 1.92 -10.21 3.79
CA VAL A 38 3.07 -9.92 4.67
C VAL A 38 2.64 -8.98 5.78
N TRP A 39 3.00 -9.30 7.02
CA TRP A 39 2.71 -8.44 8.16
C TRP A 39 3.65 -7.24 8.23
N SER A 40 3.10 -6.09 8.59
CA SER A 40 3.83 -4.84 8.80
C SER A 40 3.13 -4.02 9.89
N ALA A 41 3.68 -2.85 10.21
CA ALA A 41 3.12 -1.95 11.21
C ALA A 41 2.76 -0.60 10.58
N CYS A 42 1.67 0.00 11.05
CA CYS A 42 1.30 1.35 10.67
C CYS A 42 2.32 2.36 11.21
N THR A 43 2.96 3.13 10.31
CA THR A 43 3.90 4.21 10.66
C THR A 43 3.24 5.58 10.69
N VAL A 44 1.90 5.65 10.69
CA VAL A 44 1.20 6.88 11.04
C VAL A 44 1.48 7.13 12.52
N ASN A 45 2.06 8.29 12.83
CA ASN A 45 2.42 8.65 14.19
C ASN A 45 1.19 9.09 15.01
N CYS A 46 0.20 8.21 15.15
CA CYS A 46 -1.01 8.40 15.97
C CYS A 46 -0.95 7.64 17.30
N GLY A 47 0.19 7.02 17.64
CA GLY A 47 0.40 6.24 18.87
C GLY A 47 0.02 4.76 18.76
N SER A 48 -1.02 4.40 17.99
CA SER A 48 -1.60 3.04 18.02
C SER A 48 -0.77 1.93 17.36
N ARG A 49 0.15 2.27 16.44
CA ARG A 49 1.01 1.30 15.71
C ARG A 49 0.28 0.06 15.18
N CYS A 50 -0.93 0.24 14.65
CA CYS A 50 -1.81 -0.86 14.23
C CYS A 50 -1.10 -1.88 13.32
N PRO A 51 -1.31 -3.20 13.51
CA PRO A 51 -0.85 -4.20 12.57
C PRO A 51 -1.50 -4.01 11.19
N LEU A 52 -0.70 -4.20 10.15
CA LEU A 52 -1.12 -4.11 8.76
C LEU A 52 -0.79 -5.40 8.05
N ARG A 53 -1.74 -5.90 7.27
CA ARG A 53 -1.54 -7.00 6.34
C ARG A 53 -1.33 -6.44 4.94
N MET A 54 -0.12 -6.58 4.42
CA MET A 54 0.27 -6.09 3.10
C MET A 54 0.05 -7.18 2.07
N HIS A 55 -0.83 -6.93 1.11
CA HIS A 55 -1.10 -7.84 0.00
C HIS A 55 -0.16 -7.52 -1.16
N VAL A 56 0.82 -8.40 -1.38
CA VAL A 56 1.92 -8.22 -2.34
C VAL A 56 1.71 -9.13 -3.55
N VAL A 57 1.74 -8.54 -4.74
CA VAL A 57 1.63 -9.23 -6.03
C VAL A 57 2.70 -8.65 -6.95
N ASP A 58 3.48 -9.50 -7.60
CA ASP A 58 4.61 -9.12 -8.47
C ASP A 58 5.61 -8.17 -7.79
N GLY A 59 5.90 -8.42 -6.51
CA GLY A 59 6.82 -7.59 -5.71
C GLY A 59 6.27 -6.22 -5.31
N ALA A 60 5.01 -5.90 -5.64
CA ALA A 60 4.37 -4.63 -5.30
C ALA A 60 3.17 -4.80 -4.35
N ILE A 61 3.03 -3.88 -3.39
CA ILE A 61 1.87 -3.81 -2.50
C ILE A 61 0.66 -3.36 -3.33
N LYS A 62 -0.28 -4.27 -3.59
CA LYS A 62 -1.53 -3.97 -4.30
C LYS A 62 -2.58 -3.40 -3.35
N TYR A 63 -2.69 -4.00 -2.17
CA TYR A 63 -3.69 -3.65 -1.16
C TYR A 63 -3.10 -3.72 0.26
N VAL A 64 -3.66 -2.92 1.17
CA VAL A 64 -3.29 -2.91 2.59
C VAL A 64 -4.56 -3.12 3.40
N GLU A 65 -4.58 -4.25 4.10
CA GLU A 65 -5.68 -4.64 4.98
C GLU A 65 -5.33 -4.31 6.43
N THR A 66 -6.38 -4.08 7.23
CA THR A 66 -6.25 -4.12 8.68
C THR A 66 -6.03 -5.55 9.14
N ASP A 67 -5.53 -5.73 10.36
CA ASP A 67 -5.75 -6.98 11.07
C ASP A 67 -7.25 -7.33 11.08
N ASN A 68 -7.55 -8.56 10.67
CA ASN A 68 -8.86 -9.20 10.61
C ASN A 68 -8.84 -10.63 11.19
N THR A 69 -7.80 -11.00 11.95
CA THR A 69 -7.63 -12.37 12.48
C THR A 69 -8.18 -12.58 13.90
N GLY A 70 -8.55 -11.50 14.61
CA GLY A 70 -9.14 -11.54 15.95
C GLY A 70 -10.65 -11.28 15.98
N ASP A 71 -11.21 -11.26 17.18
CA ASP A 71 -12.60 -10.94 17.47
C ASP A 71 -12.77 -9.53 18.07
N ASP A 72 -14.03 -9.10 18.25
CA ASP A 72 -14.40 -7.83 18.89
C ASP A 72 -14.48 -7.95 20.41
N ASN A 73 -13.45 -8.56 21.03
CA ASN A 73 -13.34 -8.62 22.47
C ASN A 73 -12.53 -7.43 23.01
N TYR A 74 -13.18 -6.58 23.80
CA TYR A 74 -12.56 -5.42 24.44
C TYR A 74 -12.10 -5.70 25.88
N ASP A 75 -12.50 -6.83 26.48
CA ASP A 75 -12.18 -7.22 27.85
C ASP A 75 -10.90 -8.09 27.91
N GLY A 76 -9.86 -7.70 27.16
CA GLY A 76 -8.61 -8.46 27.05
C GLY A 76 -7.64 -7.91 26.00
N LEU A 77 -6.96 -8.81 25.27
CA LEU A 77 -6.11 -8.43 24.14
C LEU A 77 -6.95 -7.99 22.94
N HIS A 78 -7.41 -6.74 22.98
CA HIS A 78 -8.24 -6.19 21.92
C HIS A 78 -7.54 -6.22 20.55
N GLN A 79 -8.31 -6.46 19.50
CA GLN A 79 -7.79 -6.38 18.14
C GLN A 79 -7.62 -4.92 17.72
N VAL A 80 -6.39 -4.52 17.38
CA VAL A 80 -6.10 -3.14 16.97
C VAL A 80 -6.27 -3.00 15.46
N ARG A 81 -7.42 -2.46 15.03
CA ARG A 81 -7.70 -2.26 13.60
C ARG A 81 -7.15 -0.94 13.04
N ALA A 82 -6.60 -1.02 11.84
CA ALA A 82 -6.03 0.13 11.16
C ALA A 82 -7.10 1.06 10.57
N CYS A 83 -7.02 2.35 10.89
CA CYS A 83 -7.82 3.39 10.25
C CYS A 83 -7.47 3.57 8.76
N LEU A 84 -8.23 4.41 8.04
CA LEU A 84 -8.01 4.73 6.63
C LEU A 84 -6.59 5.26 6.33
N ARG A 85 -5.99 6.00 7.28
CA ARG A 85 -4.60 6.47 7.14
C ARG A 85 -3.61 5.30 7.15
N GLY A 86 -3.82 4.30 8.01
CA GLY A 86 -2.99 3.08 8.03
C GLY A 86 -3.18 2.24 6.78
N ARG A 87 -4.42 2.06 6.32
CA ARG A 87 -4.73 1.33 5.09
C ARG A 87 -4.27 2.04 3.81
N SER A 88 -3.86 3.30 3.89
CA SER A 88 -3.28 4.04 2.77
C SER A 88 -1.74 4.03 2.73
N MET A 89 -1.08 3.22 3.57
CA MET A 89 0.39 3.15 3.66
C MET A 89 1.10 2.90 2.31
N ARG A 90 0.46 2.18 1.39
CA ARG A 90 0.91 2.03 -0.01
C ARG A 90 1.27 3.37 -0.67
N ARG A 91 0.46 4.42 -0.43
CA ARG A 91 0.67 5.76 -1.03
C ARG A 91 1.94 6.43 -0.51
N ARG A 92 2.41 6.09 0.70
CA ARG A 92 3.69 6.59 1.23
C ARG A 92 4.88 5.85 0.63
N VAL A 93 4.77 4.53 0.48
CA VAL A 93 5.84 3.68 -0.08
C VAL A 93 6.14 4.06 -1.54
N TYR A 94 5.10 4.35 -2.33
CA TYR A 94 5.20 4.68 -3.76
C TYR A 94 4.99 6.17 -4.06
N ASN A 95 5.15 7.05 -3.08
CA ASN A 95 5.06 8.49 -3.32
C ASN A 95 6.20 8.92 -4.30
N PRO A 96 5.91 9.73 -5.34
CA PRO A 96 6.94 10.22 -6.26
C PRO A 96 8.04 11.03 -5.55
N ASP A 97 7.69 11.75 -4.50
CA ASP A 97 8.59 12.61 -3.72
C ASP A 97 9.33 11.85 -2.60
N ARG A 98 9.18 10.51 -2.53
CA ARG A 98 9.85 9.70 -1.52
C ARG A 98 11.36 9.80 -1.67
N LEU A 99 12.06 10.12 -0.58
CA LEU A 99 13.52 10.02 -0.51
C LEU A 99 13.97 8.57 -0.76
N LYS A 100 14.75 8.36 -1.83
CA LYS A 100 15.26 7.05 -2.25
C LYS A 100 16.74 6.84 -1.94
N TYR A 101 17.49 7.93 -1.82
CA TYR A 101 18.95 7.92 -1.70
C TYR A 101 19.41 8.90 -0.61
N PRO A 102 20.60 8.69 -0.03
CA PRO A 102 21.26 9.69 0.80
C PRO A 102 21.50 10.99 0.01
N MET A 103 21.28 12.13 0.67
CA MET A 103 21.39 13.45 0.07
C MET A 103 22.22 14.37 0.97
N LYS A 104 23.21 15.05 0.40
CA LYS A 104 24.10 16.01 1.09
C LYS A 104 23.70 17.42 0.74
N ARG A 105 23.59 18.29 1.76
CA ARG A 105 23.22 19.69 1.56
C ARG A 105 24.41 20.46 0.98
N VAL A 106 24.21 21.14 -0.14
CA VAL A 106 25.26 21.95 -0.83
C VAL A 106 25.04 23.47 -0.75
N GLY A 107 23.88 23.90 -0.26
CA GLY A 107 23.55 25.32 -0.05
C GLY A 107 23.36 25.69 1.42
N LYS A 108 22.91 26.94 1.67
CA LYS A 108 22.50 27.35 3.01
C LYS A 108 21.28 26.57 3.48
N ARG A 109 21.12 26.43 4.80
CA ARG A 109 19.95 25.77 5.39
C ARG A 109 18.67 26.51 4.97
N GLY A 110 17.70 25.77 4.42
CA GLY A 110 16.44 26.32 3.91
C GLY A 110 16.36 26.48 2.40
N GLU A 111 17.48 26.42 1.66
CA GLU A 111 17.48 26.58 0.19
C GLU A 111 17.01 25.33 -0.58
N GLY A 112 16.88 24.18 0.08
CA GLY A 112 16.46 22.94 -0.57
C GLY A 112 17.47 22.36 -1.57
N LYS A 113 18.72 22.82 -1.57
CA LYS A 113 19.79 22.37 -2.50
C LYS A 113 20.54 21.17 -1.92
N PHE A 114 20.43 20.03 -2.61
CA PHE A 114 21.09 18.80 -2.24
C PHE A 114 21.72 18.11 -3.46
N GLU A 115 22.82 17.41 -3.22
CA GLU A 115 23.41 16.45 -4.16
C GLU A 115 23.24 15.03 -3.62
N GLN A 116 23.07 14.06 -4.50
CA GLN A 116 23.00 12.65 -4.12
C GLN A 116 24.42 12.15 -3.80
N ILE A 117 24.56 11.42 -2.70
CA ILE A 117 25.81 10.80 -2.27
C ILE A 117 25.63 9.29 -2.03
N SER A 118 26.73 8.55 -1.90
CA SER A 118 26.67 7.13 -1.53
C SER A 118 26.34 6.94 -0.05
N TRP A 119 25.96 5.72 0.33
CA TRP A 119 25.73 5.38 1.74
C TRP A 119 27.03 5.44 2.55
N GLU A 120 28.15 5.00 1.97
CA GLU A 120 29.47 5.04 2.58
C GLU A 120 29.88 6.49 2.87
N GLU A 121 29.77 7.40 1.88
CA GLU A 121 30.06 8.81 2.09
C GLU A 121 29.15 9.43 3.17
N ALA A 122 27.86 9.09 3.18
CA ALA A 122 26.91 9.62 4.16
C ALA A 122 27.30 9.22 5.59
N LEU A 123 27.66 7.96 5.79
CA LEU A 123 28.06 7.43 7.09
C LEU A 123 29.42 7.95 7.54
N ASP A 124 30.39 8.05 6.64
CA ASP A 124 31.73 8.58 6.97
C ASP A 124 31.67 10.08 7.28
N THR A 125 30.90 10.85 6.52
CA THR A 125 30.65 12.28 6.81
C THR A 125 30.05 12.45 8.21
N HIS A 126 29.09 11.61 8.56
CA HIS A 126 28.46 11.65 9.88
C HIS A 126 29.45 11.30 11.00
N ARG A 127 30.27 10.26 10.80
CA ARG A 127 31.30 9.84 11.75
C ARG A 127 32.31 10.96 12.01
N GLN A 128 32.78 11.62 10.96
CA GLN A 128 33.73 12.73 11.06
C GLN A 128 33.14 13.91 11.83
N GLN A 129 31.87 14.26 11.58
CA GLN A 129 31.18 15.32 12.31
C GLN A 129 30.99 15.00 13.80
N TYR A 130 30.62 13.76 14.12
CA TYR A 130 30.50 13.30 15.51
C TYR A 130 31.84 13.36 16.24
N ALA A 131 32.91 12.83 15.64
CA ALA A 131 34.24 12.83 16.25
C ALA A 131 34.84 14.23 16.45
N ALA A 132 34.38 15.23 15.68
CA ALA A 132 34.78 16.63 15.85
C ALA A 132 33.94 17.40 16.88
N ALA A 133 32.83 16.81 17.34
CA ALA A 133 31.96 17.40 18.35
C ALA A 133 32.29 16.96 19.78
N ASP A 134 33.11 15.90 19.92
CA ASP A 134 33.73 15.44 21.16
C ASP A 134 35.10 16.12 21.37
#